data_AF-A0A1W6K0U3-F1
#
_entry.id   AF-A0A1W6K0U3-F1
#
_cell.length_a   1.000
_cell.length_b   1.000
_cell.length_c   1.000
_cell.angle_alpha   90.00
_cell.angle_beta   90.00
_cell.angle_gamma   90.00
#
_symmetry.space_group_name_H-M   'P 1'
#
loop_
_entity.id
_entity.type
_entity.pdbx_description
1 polymer ?
#
loop_
_entity_poly.entity_id
_entity_poly.type
_entity_poly.pdbx_seq_one_letter_code
_entity_poly.pdbx_strand_id
1 'polypeptide(L)'
;MIIGMGKSPISTLLQQYSSICAYPCFFDNKVLLTGDRNRAYIQYIKLLVRHYAKYGKVLKIAIWPDYTSLYKVEKIANIYLFNNIRFIVPIHDLSELSIADELRENCFRVFAGYASDKKLRNYDLADFKTVNYDLWYLGVSSKHEAREAVLNNFQGFDITTFLFGRHEDRKDSKKLVSNILNFVKEIKHQGRQTTLSEFVSVNWGVYSR
;
A
#
# COMPACT_ATOMS: atom_id res chain seq x y z
N MET A 1 7.59 4.99 -8.38
CA MET A 1 6.54 4.83 -7.35
C MET A 1 5.48 3.85 -7.81
N ILE A 2 5.03 2.96 -6.93
CA ILE A 2 4.02 1.92 -7.18
C ILE A 2 2.70 2.30 -6.52
N ILE A 3 1.57 2.16 -7.21
CA ILE A 3 0.24 2.36 -6.63
C ILE A 3 -0.42 1.00 -6.40
N GLY A 4 -0.64 0.62 -5.14
CA GLY A 4 -1.38 -0.57 -4.76
C GLY A 4 -2.89 -0.31 -4.75
N MET A 5 -3.69 -1.26 -5.20
CA MET A 5 -5.13 -1.23 -4.99
C MET A 5 -5.66 -2.60 -4.63
N GLY A 6 -6.28 -2.70 -3.44
CA GLY A 6 -6.92 -3.93 -2.97
C GLY A 6 -8.12 -4.33 -3.82
N LYS A 7 -8.79 -5.42 -3.42
CA LYS A 7 -9.99 -5.91 -4.11
C LYS A 7 -11.08 -4.84 -4.08
N SER A 8 -11.54 -4.42 -5.27
CA SER A 8 -12.62 -3.44 -5.42
C SER A 8 -13.37 -3.67 -6.74
N PRO A 9 -14.56 -3.07 -6.95
CA PRO A 9 -15.32 -3.23 -8.20
C PRO A 9 -14.56 -2.80 -9.47
N ILE A 10 -13.54 -1.96 -9.33
CA ILE A 10 -12.75 -1.41 -10.44
C ILE A 10 -11.37 -2.05 -10.58
N SER A 11 -10.96 -2.94 -9.66
CA SER A 11 -9.59 -3.45 -9.65
C SER A 11 -9.24 -4.19 -10.95
N THR A 12 -10.20 -4.90 -11.54
CA THR A 12 -10.05 -5.58 -12.84
C THR A 12 -9.76 -4.61 -13.99
N LEU A 13 -10.44 -3.46 -14.02
CA LEU A 13 -10.26 -2.43 -15.05
C LEU A 13 -8.87 -1.77 -14.97
N LEU A 14 -8.25 -1.79 -13.78
CA LEU A 14 -6.96 -1.18 -13.53
C LEU A 14 -5.76 -2.11 -13.76
N GLN A 15 -5.99 -3.42 -13.93
CA GLN A 15 -4.91 -4.42 -14.12
C GLN A 15 -4.07 -4.17 -15.39
N GLN A 16 -4.63 -3.50 -16.39
CA GLN A 16 -3.92 -3.18 -17.65
C GLN A 16 -2.87 -2.07 -17.50
N TYR A 17 -2.84 -1.32 -16.40
CA TYR A 17 -1.94 -0.19 -16.21
C TYR A 17 -0.71 -0.59 -15.39
N SER A 18 0.46 -0.57 -16.02
CA SER A 18 1.73 -1.00 -15.40
C SER A 18 2.15 -0.23 -14.14
N SER A 19 1.66 1.00 -13.95
CA SER A 19 1.92 1.79 -12.75
C SER A 19 1.01 1.46 -11.56
N ILE A 20 0.01 0.59 -11.75
CA ILE A 20 -0.96 0.22 -10.74
C ILE A 20 -0.87 -1.29 -10.51
N CYS A 21 -0.50 -1.70 -9.31
CA CYS A 21 -0.61 -3.08 -8.86
C CYS A 21 -2.00 -3.25 -8.24
N ALA A 22 -3.02 -3.47 -9.08
CA ALA A 22 -4.40 -3.73 -8.63
C ALA A 22 -4.63 -5.23 -8.37
N TYR A 23 -5.51 -5.58 -7.44
CA TYR A 23 -5.91 -6.97 -7.18
C TYR A 23 -6.16 -7.74 -8.51
N PRO A 24 -5.52 -8.92 -8.73
CA PRO A 24 -4.83 -9.76 -7.75
C PRO A 24 -3.32 -9.48 -7.56
N CYS A 25 -2.74 -8.47 -8.21
CA CYS A 25 -1.33 -8.09 -8.07
C CYS A 25 -0.96 -7.67 -6.63
N PHE A 26 -1.88 -6.98 -5.96
CA PHE A 26 -1.75 -6.49 -4.59
C PHE A 26 -2.72 -7.22 -3.66
N PHE A 27 -2.19 -7.91 -2.65
CA PHE A 27 -2.96 -8.65 -1.66
C PHE A 27 -3.03 -7.89 -0.33
N ASP A 28 -4.12 -7.15 -0.14
CA ASP A 28 -4.41 -6.33 1.03
C ASP A 28 -5.76 -6.78 1.63
N ASN A 29 -5.74 -7.88 2.37
CA ASN A 29 -6.91 -8.37 3.10
C ASN A 29 -6.82 -8.00 4.60
N LYS A 30 -6.71 -6.69 4.88
CA LYS A 30 -6.64 -6.11 6.23
C LYS A 30 -7.79 -6.54 7.15
N VAL A 31 -9.00 -6.76 6.61
CA VAL A 31 -10.19 -7.17 7.40
C VAL A 31 -9.96 -8.47 8.17
N LEU A 32 -9.09 -9.35 7.68
CA LEU A 32 -8.76 -10.60 8.38
C LEU A 32 -7.66 -10.44 9.42
N LEU A 33 -6.96 -9.31 9.44
CA LEU A 33 -5.96 -8.95 10.44
C LEU A 33 -6.58 -8.17 11.62
N THR A 34 -7.84 -7.74 11.51
CA THR A 34 -8.55 -6.95 12.53
C THR A 34 -9.34 -7.78 13.55
N GLY A 35 -9.14 -9.11 13.58
CA GLY A 35 -9.81 -10.05 14.50
C GLY A 35 -8.96 -10.44 15.73
N ASP A 36 -9.21 -11.60 16.33
CA ASP A 36 -8.34 -12.19 17.37
C ASP A 36 -6.93 -12.39 16.79
N ARG A 37 -6.01 -11.49 17.17
CA ARG A 37 -4.63 -11.44 16.68
C ARG A 37 -3.91 -12.78 16.81
N ASN A 38 -4.26 -13.61 17.81
CA ASN A 38 -3.64 -14.92 18.01
C ASN A 38 -3.96 -15.93 16.90
N ARG A 39 -5.02 -15.71 16.11
CA ARG A 39 -5.51 -16.66 15.10
C ARG A 39 -5.77 -16.02 13.73
N ALA A 40 -5.99 -14.71 13.70
CA ALA A 40 -6.23 -13.91 12.50
C ALA A 40 -5.14 -14.13 11.43
N TYR A 41 -3.87 -14.16 11.84
CA TYR A 41 -2.77 -14.38 10.89
C TYR A 41 -2.83 -15.75 10.22
N ILE A 42 -3.31 -16.80 10.92
CA ILE A 42 -3.41 -18.16 10.36
C ILE A 42 -4.35 -18.16 9.16
N GLN A 43 -5.49 -17.50 9.28
CA GLN A 43 -6.47 -17.40 8.20
C GLN A 43 -5.94 -16.54 7.05
N TYR A 44 -5.28 -15.42 7.37
CA TYR A 44 -4.64 -14.55 6.40
C TYR A 44 -3.60 -15.31 5.55
N ILE A 45 -2.67 -16.01 6.21
CA ILE A 45 -1.61 -16.77 5.54
C ILE A 45 -2.20 -17.89 4.68
N LYS A 46 -3.18 -18.64 5.17
CA LYS A 46 -3.87 -19.68 4.36
C LYS A 46 -4.50 -19.10 3.09
N LEU A 47 -5.06 -17.90 3.17
CA LEU A 47 -5.62 -17.22 1.99
C LEU A 47 -4.54 -16.69 1.07
N LEU A 48 -3.44 -16.16 1.60
CA LEU A 48 -2.29 -15.75 0.81
C LEU A 48 -1.71 -16.94 0.02
N VAL A 49 -1.58 -18.11 0.66
CA VAL A 49 -1.17 -19.37 -0.02
C VAL A 49 -2.13 -19.71 -1.16
N ARG A 50 -3.45 -19.70 -0.91
CA ARG A 50 -4.45 -19.99 -1.96
C ARG A 50 -4.42 -18.96 -3.09
N HIS A 51 -4.24 -17.69 -2.74
CA HIS A 51 -4.16 -16.60 -3.71
C HIS A 51 -2.88 -16.72 -4.54
N TYR A 52 -1.75 -17.07 -3.94
CA TYR A 52 -0.50 -17.35 -4.64
C TYR A 52 -0.63 -18.58 -5.55
N ALA A 53 -1.25 -19.67 -5.08
CA ALA A 53 -1.50 -20.85 -5.91
C ALA A 53 -2.34 -20.52 -7.16
N LYS A 54 -3.30 -19.60 -7.02
CA LYS A 54 -4.17 -19.17 -8.13
C LYS A 54 -3.54 -18.10 -9.04
N TYR A 55 -2.76 -17.17 -8.49
CA TYR A 55 -2.34 -15.94 -9.17
C TYR A 55 -0.83 -15.66 -9.05
N GLY A 56 0.01 -16.62 -8.68
CA GLY A 56 1.41 -16.39 -8.28
C GLY A 56 2.28 -15.66 -9.32
N LYS A 57 1.99 -15.81 -10.62
CA LYS A 57 2.68 -15.04 -11.68
C LYS A 57 2.34 -13.54 -11.64
N VAL A 58 1.15 -13.19 -11.18
CA VAL A 58 0.58 -11.83 -11.13
C VAL A 58 0.76 -11.18 -9.76
N LEU A 59 0.69 -11.94 -8.66
CA LEU A 59 0.91 -11.43 -7.30
C LEU A 59 2.34 -10.88 -7.17
N LYS A 60 2.47 -9.61 -6.81
CA LYS A 60 3.78 -8.94 -6.63
C LYS A 60 3.95 -8.33 -5.25
N ILE A 61 2.87 -7.93 -4.60
CA ILE A 61 2.92 -7.21 -3.33
C ILE A 61 1.83 -7.74 -2.40
N ALA A 62 2.17 -7.96 -1.14
CA ALA A 62 1.24 -8.37 -0.10
C ALA A 62 1.55 -7.65 1.21
N ILE A 63 0.55 -7.53 2.08
CA ILE A 63 0.74 -6.98 3.42
C ILE A 63 1.15 -8.10 4.36
N TRP A 64 2.13 -7.83 5.22
CA TRP A 64 2.52 -8.75 6.28
C TRP A 64 1.66 -8.53 7.53
N PRO A 65 1.27 -9.58 8.26
CA PRO A 65 0.67 -9.43 9.60
C PRO A 65 1.70 -8.86 10.59
N ASP A 66 1.61 -7.55 10.85
CA ASP A 66 2.46 -6.73 11.74
C ASP A 66 2.63 -7.24 13.19
N TYR A 67 1.77 -8.13 13.68
CA TYR A 67 1.89 -8.74 15.01
C TYR A 67 2.44 -10.19 14.99
N THR A 68 2.95 -10.66 13.85
CA THR A 68 3.36 -12.06 13.65
C THR A 68 4.78 -12.18 13.13
N SER A 69 5.64 -12.87 13.89
CA SER A 69 7.00 -13.22 13.46
C SER A 69 7.01 -14.26 12.33
N LEU A 70 8.09 -14.27 11.56
CA LEU A 70 8.30 -15.22 10.46
C LEU A 70 8.19 -16.67 10.94
N TYR A 71 8.84 -16.99 12.06
CA TYR A 71 8.79 -18.32 12.66
C TYR A 71 7.37 -18.85 12.92
N LYS A 72 6.42 -17.97 13.30
CA LYS A 72 5.02 -18.38 13.49
C LYS A 72 4.34 -18.73 12.16
N VAL A 73 4.68 -18.00 11.10
CA VAL A 73 4.14 -18.24 9.75
C VAL A 73 4.68 -19.54 9.15
N GLU A 74 5.95 -19.85 9.37
CA GLU A 74 6.59 -21.09 8.88
C GLU A 74 5.92 -22.36 9.40
N LYS A 75 5.33 -22.33 10.59
CA LYS A 75 4.55 -23.44 11.15
C LYS A 75 3.27 -23.76 10.35
N ILE A 76 2.83 -22.85 9.49
CA ILE A 76 1.53 -22.91 8.81
C ILE A 76 1.71 -23.09 7.30
N ALA A 77 2.75 -22.49 6.72
CA ALA A 77 2.99 -22.51 5.29
C ALA A 77 4.50 -22.47 4.99
N ASN A 78 4.88 -23.06 3.85
CA ASN A 78 6.21 -22.84 3.29
C ASN A 78 6.30 -21.38 2.79
N ILE A 79 6.94 -20.53 3.57
CA ILE A 79 7.08 -19.10 3.29
C ILE A 79 7.94 -18.81 2.06
N TYR A 80 8.85 -19.71 1.70
CA TYR A 80 9.76 -19.53 0.56
C TYR A 80 9.02 -19.56 -0.78
N LEU A 81 7.77 -20.03 -0.79
CA LEU A 81 6.83 -19.84 -1.91
C LEU A 81 6.67 -18.36 -2.25
N PHE A 82 6.88 -17.45 -1.30
CA PHE A 82 6.63 -16.02 -1.43
C PHE A 82 7.87 -15.19 -1.76
N ASN A 83 9.03 -15.79 -2.09
CA ASN A 83 10.28 -15.06 -2.34
C ASN A 83 10.20 -14.00 -3.46
N ASN A 84 9.24 -14.14 -4.38
CA ASN A 84 9.01 -13.18 -5.47
C ASN A 84 8.01 -12.06 -5.13
N ILE A 85 7.44 -12.09 -3.93
CA ILE A 85 6.49 -11.10 -3.41
C ILE A 85 7.28 -10.07 -2.59
N ARG A 86 6.96 -8.79 -2.76
CA ARG A 86 7.40 -7.75 -1.83
C ARG A 86 6.38 -7.60 -0.72
N PHE A 87 6.82 -7.73 0.52
CA PHE A 87 5.96 -7.56 1.68
C PHE A 87 5.97 -6.10 2.15
N ILE A 88 4.80 -5.59 2.51
CA ILE A 88 4.69 -4.34 3.27
C ILE A 88 4.42 -4.72 4.71
N VAL A 89 5.29 -4.33 5.62
CA VAL A 89 5.09 -4.50 7.06
C VAL A 89 4.48 -3.20 7.59
N PRO A 90 3.21 -3.17 8.01
CA PRO A 90 2.67 -2.01 8.72
C PRO A 90 3.48 -1.75 9.99
N ILE A 91 3.89 -0.51 10.20
CA ILE A 91 4.65 -0.10 11.39
C ILE A 91 3.76 0.85 12.19
N HIS A 92 3.31 0.40 13.34
CA HIS A 92 2.53 1.15 14.33
C HIS A 92 3.43 1.68 15.45
N ASP A 93 4.50 0.94 15.76
CA ASP A 93 5.58 1.33 16.66
C ASP A 93 6.93 1.05 15.98
N LEU A 94 7.93 1.94 16.12
CA LEU A 94 9.23 1.76 15.45
C LEU A 94 9.98 0.48 15.87
N SER A 95 9.66 -0.11 17.03
CA SER A 95 10.20 -1.41 17.43
C SER A 95 9.72 -2.57 16.54
N GLU A 96 8.61 -2.41 15.82
CA GLU A 96 8.08 -3.40 14.87
C GLU A 96 8.94 -3.52 13.60
N LEU A 97 9.91 -2.62 13.40
CA LEU A 97 10.94 -2.79 12.37
C LEU A 97 11.72 -4.09 12.52
N SER A 98 11.82 -4.63 13.73
CA SER A 98 12.40 -5.97 13.98
C SER A 98 11.72 -7.09 13.16
N ILE A 99 10.44 -6.97 12.83
CA ILE A 99 9.73 -7.92 11.95
C ILE A 99 10.16 -7.74 10.49
N ALA A 100 10.37 -6.49 10.07
CA ALA A 100 10.91 -6.19 8.74
C ALA A 100 12.36 -6.69 8.58
N ASP A 101 13.16 -6.60 9.65
CA ASP A 101 14.51 -7.18 9.71
C ASP A 101 14.49 -8.70 9.58
N GLU A 102 13.66 -9.39 10.38
CA GLU A 102 13.51 -10.86 10.31
C GLU A 102 13.17 -11.31 8.87
N LEU A 103 12.29 -10.60 8.17
CA LEU A 103 11.97 -10.89 6.77
C LEU A 103 13.15 -10.63 5.82
N ARG A 104 13.87 -9.51 5.98
CA ARG A 104 15.02 -9.17 5.13
C ARG A 104 16.18 -10.14 5.31
N GLU A 105 16.48 -10.54 6.55
CA GLU A 105 17.49 -11.55 6.88
C GLU A 105 17.19 -12.89 6.19
N ASN A 106 15.90 -13.19 5.98
CA ASN A 106 15.42 -14.36 5.25
C ASN A 106 15.20 -14.09 3.74
N CYS A 107 15.90 -13.09 3.18
CA CYS A 107 15.93 -12.76 1.75
C CYS A 107 14.60 -12.27 1.15
N PHE A 108 13.61 -11.88 1.97
CA PHE A 108 12.40 -11.25 1.46
C PHE A 108 12.64 -9.77 1.14
N ARG A 109 11.94 -9.28 0.12
CA ARG A 109 11.91 -7.85 -0.20
C ARG A 109 10.83 -7.17 0.64
N VAL A 110 11.21 -6.14 1.39
CA VAL A 110 10.32 -5.52 2.39
C VAL A 110 10.22 -4.02 2.16
N PHE A 111 8.99 -3.52 2.24
CA PHE A 111 8.68 -2.12 2.49
C PHE A 111 8.31 -1.93 3.96
N ALA A 112 8.83 -0.87 4.58
CA ALA A 112 8.29 -0.36 5.84
C ALA A 112 7.01 0.45 5.54
N GLY A 113 5.89 0.10 6.18
CA GLY A 113 4.59 0.68 5.93
C GLY A 113 4.22 1.78 6.92
N TYR A 114 4.16 3.03 6.46
CA TYR A 114 3.71 4.19 7.22
C TYR A 114 2.19 4.31 7.19
N ALA A 115 1.52 4.23 8.35
CA ALA A 115 0.09 4.47 8.44
C ALA A 115 -0.25 5.96 8.30
N SER A 116 -1.15 6.31 7.37
CA SER A 116 -1.56 7.70 7.17
C SER A 116 -2.30 8.29 8.37
N ASP A 117 -3.18 7.50 9.00
CA ASP A 117 -3.89 7.89 10.21
C ASP A 117 -2.94 7.85 11.42
N LYS A 118 -2.68 9.03 12.01
CA LYS A 118 -1.84 9.18 13.20
C LYS A 118 -2.34 8.34 14.38
N LYS A 119 -3.63 8.02 14.48
CA LYS A 119 -4.16 7.16 15.56
C LYS A 119 -3.63 5.73 15.50
N LEU A 120 -3.11 5.31 14.35
CA LEU A 120 -2.55 3.99 14.13
C LEU A 120 -1.04 3.94 14.40
N ARG A 121 -0.37 5.02 14.83
CA ARG A 121 1.08 5.00 15.08
C ARG A 121 1.48 5.92 16.22
N ASN A 122 2.60 5.64 16.87
CA ASN A 122 3.09 6.43 18.00
C ASN A 122 4.36 7.26 17.70
N TYR A 123 4.76 7.34 16.44
CA TYR A 123 5.90 8.11 15.94
C TYR A 123 5.42 9.08 14.86
N ASP A 124 6.22 10.10 14.50
CA ASP A 124 5.90 11.03 13.42
C ASP A 124 6.62 10.71 12.10
N LEU A 125 6.20 11.32 10.99
CA LEU A 125 6.78 11.07 9.67
C LEU A 125 8.29 11.33 9.64
N ALA A 126 8.74 12.36 10.36
CA ALA A 126 10.16 12.69 10.45
C ALA A 126 10.97 11.53 11.03
N ASP A 127 10.50 10.92 12.12
CA ASP A 127 11.13 9.76 12.75
C ASP A 127 11.13 8.57 11.79
N PHE A 128 9.99 8.29 11.18
CA PHE A 128 9.83 7.17 10.25
C PHE A 128 10.75 7.26 9.04
N LYS A 129 11.02 8.47 8.52
CA LYS A 129 11.90 8.64 7.35
C LYS A 129 13.36 8.35 7.62
N THR A 130 13.78 8.24 8.87
CA THR A 130 15.18 7.92 9.22
C THR A 130 15.49 6.43 9.08
N VAL A 131 14.48 5.58 8.86
CA VAL A 131 14.64 4.13 8.74
C VAL A 131 15.27 3.75 7.40
N ASN A 132 16.13 2.74 7.41
CA ASN A 132 16.84 2.28 6.21
C ASN A 132 16.02 1.23 5.41
N TYR A 133 14.82 1.62 4.92
CA TYR A 133 13.95 0.73 4.14
C TYR A 133 13.38 1.43 2.90
N ASP A 134 12.93 0.64 1.93
CA ASP A 134 11.95 1.16 0.98
C ASP A 134 10.66 1.48 1.75
N LEU A 135 10.06 2.63 1.47
CA LEU A 135 8.92 3.16 2.22
C LEU A 135 7.62 2.95 1.44
N TRP A 136 6.58 2.51 2.15
CA TRP A 136 5.22 2.39 1.62
C TRP A 136 4.24 3.22 2.45
N TYR A 137 3.45 4.06 1.79
CA TYR A 137 2.44 4.89 2.47
C TYR A 137 1.10 4.15 2.46
N LEU A 138 0.62 3.76 3.65
CA LEU A 138 -0.55 2.91 3.81
C LEU A 138 -1.85 3.71 3.86
N GLY A 139 -2.86 3.25 3.12
CA GLY A 139 -4.25 3.69 3.29
C GLY A 139 -4.59 5.08 2.75
N VAL A 140 -3.97 5.51 1.65
CA VAL A 140 -4.22 6.83 1.04
C VAL A 140 -5.69 6.98 0.67
N SER A 141 -6.34 7.98 1.26
CA SER A 141 -7.76 8.28 1.13
C SER A 141 -8.04 9.69 0.62
N SER A 142 -7.01 10.52 0.49
CA SER A 142 -7.09 11.90 0.02
C SER A 142 -5.92 12.28 -0.90
N LYS A 143 -6.13 13.29 -1.74
CA LYS A 143 -5.06 13.86 -2.56
C LYS A 143 -3.93 14.48 -1.72
N HIS A 144 -4.23 14.92 -0.50
CA HIS A 144 -3.24 15.47 0.41
C HIS A 144 -2.26 14.39 0.87
N GLU A 145 -2.75 13.24 1.34
CA GLU A 145 -1.92 12.09 1.74
C GLU A 145 -1.08 11.57 0.57
N ALA A 146 -1.66 11.51 -0.63
CA ALA A 146 -0.92 11.14 -1.83
C ALA A 146 0.27 12.09 -2.10
N ARG A 147 0.04 13.41 -1.96
CA ARG A 147 1.09 14.41 -2.11
C ARG A 147 2.15 14.27 -1.03
N GLU A 148 1.77 14.00 0.22
CA GLU A 148 2.71 13.72 1.31
C GLU A 148 3.62 12.55 0.95
N ALA A 149 3.06 11.45 0.43
CA ALA A 149 3.84 10.29 -0.01
C ALA A 149 4.84 10.65 -1.13
N VAL A 150 4.42 11.42 -2.13
CA VAL A 150 5.28 11.85 -3.25
C VAL A 150 6.41 12.76 -2.75
N LEU A 151 6.08 13.80 -1.99
CA LEU A 151 7.04 14.79 -1.49
C LEU A 151 8.08 14.17 -0.56
N ASN A 152 7.72 13.09 0.13
CA ASN A 152 8.61 12.38 1.02
C ASN A 152 9.27 11.15 0.37
N ASN A 153 9.22 11.04 -0.97
CA ASN A 153 9.93 10.02 -1.77
C ASN A 153 9.57 8.57 -1.42
N PHE A 154 8.31 8.30 -1.06
CA PHE A 154 7.85 6.93 -0.85
C PHE A 154 7.92 6.12 -2.16
N GLN A 155 8.40 4.88 -2.08
CA GLN A 155 8.52 3.98 -3.23
C GLN A 155 7.15 3.43 -3.67
N GLY A 156 6.15 3.42 -2.80
CA GLY A 156 4.78 3.09 -3.15
C GLY A 156 3.74 3.52 -2.12
N PHE A 157 2.48 3.39 -2.48
CA PHE A 157 1.35 3.63 -1.58
C PHE A 157 0.11 2.86 -2.06
N ASP A 158 -0.79 2.48 -1.15
CA ASP A 158 -2.09 1.91 -1.51
C ASP A 158 -3.19 2.95 -1.45
N ILE A 159 -4.04 2.95 -2.48
CA ILE A 159 -5.21 3.83 -2.55
C ILE A 159 -6.46 3.10 -2.10
N THR A 160 -7.28 3.81 -1.33
CA THR A 160 -8.63 3.40 -1.00
C THR A 160 -9.61 3.96 -2.04
N THR A 161 -10.82 3.40 -2.10
CA THR A 161 -11.88 3.94 -2.97
C THR A 161 -12.39 5.31 -2.52
N PHE A 162 -12.02 5.78 -1.33
CA PHE A 162 -12.40 7.09 -0.81
C PHE A 162 -11.64 8.25 -1.47
N LEU A 163 -10.51 7.97 -2.13
CA LEU A 163 -9.65 8.98 -2.76
C LEU A 163 -10.37 9.87 -3.80
N PHE A 164 -11.47 9.39 -4.39
CA PHE A 164 -12.12 10.05 -5.53
C PHE A 164 -13.61 10.38 -5.36
N GLY A 165 -14.10 10.53 -4.12
CA GLY A 165 -15.37 11.23 -3.87
C GLY A 165 -16.36 10.56 -2.91
N ARG A 166 -17.61 11.04 -2.96
CA ARG A 166 -18.73 10.62 -2.09
C ARG A 166 -19.21 9.21 -2.49
N HIS A 167 -20.10 8.60 -1.69
CA HIS A 167 -20.61 7.25 -1.97
C HIS A 167 -21.27 7.13 -3.35
N GLU A 168 -21.84 8.21 -3.87
CA GLU A 168 -22.52 8.23 -5.18
C GLU A 168 -21.54 8.15 -6.35
N ASP A 169 -20.41 8.87 -6.29
CA ASP A 169 -19.36 8.82 -7.32
C ASP A 169 -18.71 7.44 -7.43
N ARG A 170 -18.71 6.66 -6.33
CA ARG A 170 -18.17 5.30 -6.28
C ARG A 170 -19.04 4.27 -7.02
N LYS A 171 -20.25 4.63 -7.43
CA LYS A 171 -21.14 3.75 -8.21
C LYS A 171 -20.84 3.76 -9.71
N ASP A 172 -20.19 4.81 -10.23
CA ASP A 172 -19.75 4.88 -11.63
C ASP A 172 -18.31 4.41 -11.78
N SER A 173 -18.14 3.14 -12.11
CA SER A 173 -16.84 2.51 -12.34
C SER A 173 -16.00 3.20 -13.43
N LYS A 174 -16.62 3.77 -14.48
CA LYS A 174 -15.87 4.43 -15.56
C LYS A 174 -15.32 5.77 -15.08
N LYS A 175 -16.14 6.57 -14.40
CA LYS A 175 -15.73 7.84 -13.81
C LYS A 175 -14.61 7.62 -12.79
N LEU A 176 -14.76 6.61 -11.93
CA LEU A 176 -13.76 6.28 -10.91
C LEU A 176 -12.42 5.86 -11.51
N VAL A 177 -12.42 5.01 -12.55
CA VAL A 177 -11.20 4.65 -13.29
C VAL A 177 -10.57 5.88 -13.94
N SER A 178 -11.35 6.72 -14.61
CA SER A 178 -10.85 7.96 -15.23
C SER A 178 -10.16 8.87 -14.20
N ASN A 179 -10.78 9.05 -13.03
CA ASN A 179 -10.23 9.85 -11.95
C ASN A 179 -8.90 9.29 -11.42
N ILE A 180 -8.81 7.97 -11.23
CA ILE A 180 -7.57 7.29 -10.84
C ILE A 180 -6.47 7.52 -11.87
N LEU A 181 -6.78 7.37 -13.15
CA LEU A 181 -5.78 7.50 -14.21
C LEU A 181 -5.30 8.94 -14.38
N ASN A 182 -6.19 9.92 -14.24
CA ASN A 182 -5.82 11.33 -14.24
C ASN A 182 -4.90 11.66 -13.06
N PHE A 183 -5.24 11.17 -11.87
CA PHE A 183 -4.39 11.30 -10.68
C PHE A 183 -3.02 10.61 -10.84
N VAL A 184 -2.97 9.41 -11.42
CA VAL A 184 -1.70 8.71 -11.71
C VAL A 184 -0.83 9.53 -12.67
N LYS A 185 -1.43 10.18 -13.67
CA LYS A 185 -0.71 11.10 -14.57
C LYS A 185 -0.17 12.30 -13.80
N GLU A 186 -1.01 12.97 -13.01
CA GLU A 186 -0.63 14.14 -12.20
C GLU A 186 0.62 13.83 -11.35
N ILE A 187 0.61 12.71 -10.63
CA ILE A 187 1.72 12.27 -9.78
C ILE A 187 2.99 11.96 -10.58
N LYS A 188 2.88 11.32 -11.75
CA LYS A 188 4.04 11.01 -12.60
C LYS A 188 4.67 12.28 -13.18
N HIS A 189 3.88 13.29 -13.51
CA HIS A 189 4.39 14.56 -14.01
C HIS A 189 5.12 15.36 -12.92
N GLN A 190 4.73 15.23 -11.65
CA GLN A 190 5.42 15.88 -10.53
C GLN A 190 6.85 15.35 -10.30
N GLY A 191 7.16 14.11 -10.67
CA GLY A 191 8.52 13.57 -10.61
C GLY A 191 9.51 14.21 -11.60
N ARG A 192 9.03 15.07 -12.51
CA ARG A 192 9.86 15.87 -13.45
C ARG A 192 9.96 17.34 -13.06
N GLN A 193 9.18 17.84 -12.10
CA GLN A 193 9.20 19.25 -11.70
C GLN A 193 10.29 19.48 -10.66
N THR A 194 11.29 20.28 -11.00
CA THR A 194 12.51 20.50 -10.21
C THR A 194 12.42 21.70 -9.27
N THR A 195 11.33 22.48 -9.27
CA THR A 195 11.22 23.69 -8.43
C THR A 195 9.83 23.92 -7.81
N LEU A 196 9.83 24.44 -6.57
CA LEU A 196 8.64 24.85 -5.80
C LEU A 196 7.80 25.94 -6.52
N SER A 197 8.41 26.75 -7.38
CA SER A 197 7.75 27.83 -8.13
C SER A 197 6.77 27.33 -9.19
N GLU A 198 6.99 26.14 -9.77
CA GLU A 198 6.07 25.53 -10.75
C GLU A 198 4.82 24.92 -10.10
N PHE A 199 4.80 24.85 -8.76
CA PHE A 199 3.72 24.27 -7.97
C PHE A 199 2.53 25.21 -7.78
N VAL A 200 2.77 26.53 -7.72
CA VAL A 200 1.75 27.55 -7.48
C VAL A 200 0.91 27.84 -8.73
N SER A 201 1.45 27.58 -9.93
CA SER A 201 0.79 27.84 -11.21
C SER A 201 -0.20 26.76 -11.66
N VAL A 202 -0.23 25.60 -11.01
CA VAL A 202 -1.29 24.62 -11.27
C VAL A 202 -2.51 25.06 -10.48
N ASN A 203 -3.44 25.72 -11.17
CA ASN A 203 -4.63 26.32 -10.61
C ASN A 203 -5.58 25.21 -10.12
N TRP A 204 -5.37 24.72 -8.90
CA TRP A 204 -6.07 23.58 -8.31
C TRP A 204 -7.43 23.95 -7.74
N GLY A 205 -8.26 24.65 -8.53
CA GLY A 205 -9.69 24.84 -8.29
C GLY A 205 -10.04 24.90 -6.80
N VAL A 206 -9.58 25.95 -6.12
CA VAL A 206 -9.97 26.24 -4.74
C VAL A 206 -11.45 26.58 -4.78
N TYR A 207 -12.31 25.57 -4.60
CA TYR A 207 -13.67 25.85 -4.15
C TYR A 207 -13.56 26.24 -2.69
N SER A 208 -13.35 27.53 -2.48
CA SER A 208 -13.53 28.21 -1.21
C SER A 208 -15.02 28.25 -0.89
N ARG A 209 -15.35 27.68 0.27
CA ARG A 209 -16.60 27.71 1.05
C ARG A 209 -17.78 26.90 0.52
#